data_AF-A0A7D5CE36-F1
#
_entry.id   AF-A0A7D5CE36-F1
#
_cell.length_a   1.000
_cell.length_b   1.000
_cell.length_c   1.000
_cell.angle_alpha   90.00
_cell.angle_beta   90.00
_cell.angle_gamma   90.00
#
_symmetry.space_group_name_H-M   'P 1'
#
loop_
_entity.id
_entity.type
_entity.pdbx_description
1 polymer ?
#
loop_
_entity_poly.entity_id
_entity_poly.type
_entity_poly.pdbx_seq_one_letter_code
_entity_poly.pdbx_strand_id
1 'polypeptide(L)' 'MTDSDADLDFDREIKVRLAFAVVAAALGIGVAVFTDVSEWIAFGIVVVLGVILPRAYLYVEK' A
#
# COMPACT_ATOMS: atom_id res chain seq x y z
N MET A 1 29.89 9.74 8.72
CA MET A 1 28.74 10.33 7.97
C MET A 1 27.87 9.16 7.55
N THR A 2 26.92 8.74 8.40
CA THR A 2 26.09 7.54 8.12
C THR A 2 24.72 7.52 8.81
N ASP A 3 24.37 8.51 9.66
CA ASP A 3 23.03 8.53 10.28
C ASP A 3 21.95 9.20 9.41
N SER A 4 22.33 10.11 8.51
CA SER A 4 21.36 10.89 7.73
C SER A 4 20.71 10.11 6.58
N ASP A 5 21.43 9.18 5.94
CA ASP A 5 20.87 8.39 4.83
C ASP A 5 19.87 7.34 5.32
N ALA A 6 20.12 6.74 6.49
CA ALA A 6 19.20 5.76 7.09
C ALA A 6 17.86 6.40 7.52
N ASP A 7 17.90 7.63 8.03
CA ASP A 7 16.70 8.34 8.49
C ASP A 7 15.80 8.80 7.31
N LEU A 8 16.41 9.19 6.18
CA LEU A 8 15.69 9.53 4.95
C LEU A 8 15.01 8.31 4.30
N ASP A 9 15.64 7.15 4.35
CA ASP A 9 15.03 5.90 3.85
C ASP A 9 13.83 5.45 4.69
N PHE A 10 13.88 5.63 6.02
CA PHE A 10 12.76 5.33 6.92
C PHE A 10 11.54 6.22 6.68
N ASP A 11 11.73 7.53 6.50
CA ASP A 11 10.62 8.46 6.22
C ASP A 11 9.96 8.16 4.87
N ARG A 12 10.76 7.84 3.84
CA ARG A 12 10.26 7.42 2.53
C ARG A 12 9.47 6.11 2.62
N GLU A 13 9.99 5.10 3.32
CA GLU A 13 9.33 3.80 3.51
C GLU A 13 7.95 3.94 4.16
N ILE A 14 7.85 4.77 5.21
CA ILE A 14 6.59 5.02 5.92
C ILE A 14 5.60 5.77 5.02
N LYS A 15 6.04 6.83 4.33
CA LYS A 15 5.18 7.60 3.41
C LYS A 15 4.61 6.73 2.29
N VAL A 16 5.45 5.88 1.70
CA VAL A 16 5.02 4.95 0.64
C VAL A 16 3.97 3.97 1.18
N ARG A 17 4.22 3.33 2.33
CA ARG A 17 3.25 2.40 2.94
C ARG A 17 1.92 3.08 3.27
N LEU A 18 1.97 4.30 3.79
CA LEU A 18 0.77 5.08 4.09
C LEU A 18 -0.03 5.39 2.81
N ALA A 19 0.64 5.83 1.74
CA ALA A 19 -0.01 6.11 0.47
C ALA A 19 -0.71 4.86 -0.10
N PHE A 20 -0.03 3.71 -0.10
CA PHE A 20 -0.62 2.45 -0.55
C PHE A 20 -1.78 2.00 0.35
N ALA A 21 -1.68 2.16 1.67
CA ALA A 21 -2.77 1.85 2.58
C ALA A 21 -4.02 2.70 2.32
N VAL A 22 -3.84 4.00 2.08
CA VAL A 22 -4.94 4.92 1.73
C VAL A 22 -5.59 4.52 0.41
N VAL A 23 -4.79 4.26 -0.63
CA VAL A 23 -5.29 3.83 -1.95
C VAL A 23 -6.01 2.50 -1.87
N ALA A 24 -5.45 1.53 -1.13
CA ALA A 24 -6.05 0.22 -0.93
C ALA A 24 -7.40 0.33 -0.20
N ALA A 25 -7.50 1.17 0.83
CA ALA A 25 -8.76 1.40 1.55
C ALA A 25 -9.80 2.07 0.66
N ALA A 26 -9.41 3.12 -0.09
CA ALA A 26 -10.31 3.82 -1.01
C ALA A 26 -10.87 2.89 -2.09
N LEU A 27 -10.01 2.07 -2.70
CA LEU A 27 -10.42 1.11 -3.74
C LEU A 27 -11.20 -0.07 -3.16
N GLY A 28 -10.81 -0.60 -2.00
CA GLY A 28 -11.52 -1.69 -1.34
C GLY A 28 -12.94 -1.30 -0.94
N ILE A 29 -13.09 -0.13 -0.29
CA ILE A 29 -14.39 0.42 0.09
C ILE A 29 -15.19 0.77 -1.18
N GLY A 30 -14.57 1.44 -2.15
CA GLY A 30 -15.23 1.79 -3.40
C GLY A 30 -15.80 0.58 -4.15
N VAL A 31 -15.02 -0.49 -4.28
CA VAL A 31 -15.48 -1.74 -4.91
C VAL A 31 -16.60 -2.36 -4.09
N ALA A 32 -16.45 -2.47 -2.77
CA ALA A 32 -17.49 -3.06 -1.92
C ALA A 32 -18.83 -2.29 -1.94
N VAL A 33 -18.78 -0.96 -2.11
CA VAL A 33 -19.97 -0.09 -2.07
C VAL A 33 -20.63 0.08 -3.44
N PHE A 34 -19.84 0.20 -4.51
CA PHE A 34 -20.36 0.59 -5.83
C PHE A 34 -20.52 -0.59 -6.80
N THR A 35 -20.15 -1.81 -6.40
CA THR A 35 -20.21 -2.97 -7.28
C THR A 35 -20.80 -4.20 -6.57
N ASP A 36 -21.58 -5.01 -7.27
CA ASP A 36 -22.16 -6.29 -6.77
C ASP A 36 -21.12 -7.43 -6.69
N VAL A 37 -19.86 -7.07 -6.44
CA VAL A 37 -18.75 -8.00 -6.45
C VAL A 37 -18.62 -8.61 -5.05
N SER A 38 -18.32 -9.91 -4.99
CA SER A 38 -18.15 -10.61 -3.71
C SER A 38 -17.17 -9.88 -2.79
N GLU A 39 -17.51 -9.80 -1.50
CA GLU A 39 -16.69 -9.20 -0.44
C GLU A 39 -15.26 -9.77 -0.41
N TRP A 40 -15.09 -11.03 -0.81
CA TRP A 40 -13.79 -11.68 -0.94
C TRP A 40 -12.88 -11.01 -1.97
N ILE A 41 -13.45 -10.47 -3.05
CA ILE A 41 -12.70 -9.76 -4.10
C ILE A 41 -12.30 -8.37 -3.60
N ALA A 42 -13.20 -7.65 -2.93
CA ALA A 42 -12.86 -6.37 -2.30
C ALA A 42 -11.75 -6.52 -1.25
N PHE A 43 -11.84 -7.56 -0.42
CA PHE A 43 -10.78 -7.93 0.53
C PHE A 43 -9.46 -8.26 -0.19
N GLY A 44 -9.52 -9.03 -1.27
CA GLY A 44 -8.36 -9.35 -2.10
C GLY A 44 -7.65 -8.10 -2.63
N ILE A 45 -8.41 -7.10 -3.10
CA ILE A 45 -7.87 -5.82 -3.57
C ILE A 45 -7.14 -5.09 -2.44
N VAL A 46 -7.72 -5.02 -1.25
CA VAL A 46 -7.09 -4.36 -0.09
C VAL A 46 -5.79 -5.06 0.28
N VAL A 47 -5.76 -6.39 0.31
CA VAL A 47 -4.55 -7.15 0.65
C VAL A 47 -3.45 -6.96 -0.39
N VAL A 48 -3.79 -7.07 -1.68
CA VAL A 48 -2.81 -6.90 -2.76
C VAL A 48 -2.24 -5.49 -2.76
N LEU A 49 -3.11 -4.47 -2.73
CA LEU A 49 -2.68 -3.07 -2.82
C LEU A 49 -2.05 -2.55 -1.53
N GLY A 50 -2.54 -2.97 -0.37
CA GLY A 50 -2.09 -2.47 0.93
C GLY A 50 -0.86 -3.19 1.49
N VAL A 51 -0.60 -4.43 1.07
CA VAL A 51 0.49 -5.25 1.61
C VAL A 51 1.50 -5.66 0.55
N ILE A 52 1.05 -6.25 -0.55
CA ILE A 52 1.95 -6.84 -1.56
C ILE A 52 2.61 -5.74 -2.40
N LEU A 53 1.82 -4.78 -2.87
CA LEU A 53 2.26 -3.72 -3.77
C LEU A 53 3.30 -2.76 -3.14
N PRO A 54 3.13 -2.24 -1.90
CA PRO A 54 4.17 -1.43 -1.26
C PRO A 54 5.45 -2.21 -1.00
N ARG A 55 5.35 -3.51 -0.66
CA ARG A 55 6.53 -4.37 -0.52
C ARG A 55 7.27 -4.50 -1.85
N ALA A 56 6.56 -4.78 -2.94
CA ALA A 56 7.16 -4.92 -4.27
C ALA A 56 7.79 -3.59 -4.75
N TYR A 57 7.09 -2.46 -4.56
CA TYR A 57 7.58 -1.13 -4.93
C TYR A 57 8.90 -0.79 -4.23
N LEU A 58 8.97 -1.01 -2.91
CA LEU A 58 10.18 -0.77 -2.12
C LEU A 58 11.32 -1.77 -2.41
N TYR A 59 11.02 -2.97 -2.93
CA TYR A 59 12.03 -3.95 -3.34
C TYR A 59 12.60 -3.70 -4.74
N VAL A 60 11.84 -3.08 -5.64
CA VAL A 60 12.28 -2.75 -7.01
C VAL A 60 13.10 -1.47 -7.06
N GLU A 61 12.85 -0.53 -6.14
CA GLU A 61 13.61 0.73 -6.02
C GLU A 61 14.88 0.63 -5.15
N LYS A 62 15.22 -0.58 -4.68
CA LYS A 62 16.41 -0.86 -3.86
C LYS A 62 17.52 -1.48 -4.70
#